data_AF-A0A2M9PDH3-F1
#
_entry.id   AF-A0A2M9PDH3-F1
#
_cell.length_a   1.000
_cell.length_b   1.000
_cell.length_c   1.000
_cell.angle_alpha   90.00
_cell.angle_beta   90.00
_cell.angle_gamma   90.00
#
_symmetry.space_group_name_H-M   'P 1'
#
loop_
_entity.id
_entity.type
_entity.pdbx_description
1 polymer ?
#
loop_
_entity_poly.entity_id
_entity_poly.type
_entity_poly.pdbx_seq_one_letter_code
_entity_poly.pdbx_strand_id
1 'polypeptide(L)'
;MSRILAAALLLATALPAGAQIKWGDQFDEITCGQWEPLDMTGRIEKLKAIEPFGSDLEQADRGAAEQWEAEVAAACKGHPDRLLRDAATQALGPT
;
A
#
# COMPACT_ATOMS: atom_id res chain seq x y z
N MET A 1 27.68 -13.68 51.28
CA MET A 1 28.34 -12.81 50.27
C MET A 1 27.39 -12.63 49.10
N SER A 2 27.29 -11.38 48.64
CA SER A 2 26.31 -10.85 47.69
C SER A 2 26.27 -11.55 46.32
N ARG A 3 25.02 -11.68 45.83
CA ARG A 3 24.50 -11.33 44.48
C ARG A 3 25.33 -11.69 43.25
N ILE A 4 24.75 -12.48 42.33
CA ILE A 4 24.68 -12.12 40.91
C ILE A 4 23.33 -12.57 40.34
N LEU A 5 22.44 -11.60 40.10
CA LEU A 5 21.41 -11.67 39.06
C LEU A 5 22.11 -11.58 37.69
N ALA A 6 21.65 -12.35 36.70
CA ALA A 6 21.65 -11.94 35.29
C ALA A 6 20.73 -12.92 34.53
N ALA A 7 19.46 -12.56 34.40
CA ALA A 7 18.94 -11.88 33.21
C ALA A 7 18.73 -12.88 32.06
N ALA A 8 17.53 -13.46 32.05
CA ALA A 8 16.97 -14.12 30.89
C ALA A 8 16.94 -13.11 29.73
N LEU A 9 17.83 -13.28 28.75
CA LEU A 9 17.68 -12.62 27.46
C LEU A 9 16.50 -13.28 26.74
N LEU A 10 15.32 -12.70 26.94
CA LEU A 10 14.23 -12.80 25.98
C LEU A 10 14.73 -12.13 24.70
N LEU A 11 15.18 -12.92 23.72
CA LEU A 11 15.29 -12.47 22.35
C LEU A 11 13.86 -12.14 21.88
N ALA A 12 13.47 -10.89 22.10
CA ALA A 12 12.37 -10.27 21.38
C ALA A 12 12.77 -10.27 19.91
N THR A 13 12.20 -11.22 19.16
CA THR A 13 12.18 -11.18 17.70
C THR A 13 11.48 -9.88 17.31
N ALA A 14 12.27 -8.84 17.05
CA ALA A 14 11.82 -7.64 16.37
C ALA A 14 11.46 -8.04 14.95
N LEU A 15 10.24 -8.55 14.78
CA LEU A 15 9.60 -8.57 13.47
C LEU A 15 9.57 -7.12 12.99
N PRO A 16 9.96 -6.81 11.74
CA PRO A 16 9.72 -5.50 11.19
C PRO A 16 8.21 -5.29 11.27
N ALA A 17 7.79 -4.25 11.99
CA ALA A 17 6.40 -3.85 12.05
C ALA A 17 5.93 -3.72 10.59
N GLY A 18 4.99 -4.58 10.17
CA GLY A 18 4.36 -4.45 8.87
C GLY A 18 3.90 -3.01 8.74
N ALA A 19 4.41 -2.29 7.74
CA ALA A 19 4.07 -0.90 7.53
C ALA A 19 2.55 -0.80 7.48
N GLN A 20 1.95 -0.18 8.51
CA GLN A 20 0.50 -0.05 8.57
C GLN A 20 0.08 0.84 7.42
N ILE A 21 -0.58 0.26 6.41
CA ILE A 21 -1.04 1.00 5.25
C ILE A 21 -2.03 2.05 5.73
N LYS A 22 -1.68 3.32 5.57
CA LYS A 22 -2.57 4.44 5.87
C LYS A 22 -3.20 4.89 4.57
N TRP A 23 -4.41 4.41 4.36
CA TRP A 23 -5.26 4.79 3.25
C TRP A 23 -5.75 6.23 3.45
N GLY A 24 -5.67 7.07 2.41
CA GLY A 24 -6.35 8.37 2.43
C GLY A 24 -7.87 8.21 2.59
N ASP A 25 -8.52 9.21 3.17
CA ASP A 25 -9.94 9.15 3.61
C ASP A 25 -10.94 8.80 2.49
N GLN A 26 -10.57 8.96 1.23
CA GLN A 26 -11.44 8.70 0.07
C GLN A 26 -11.31 7.28 -0.51
N PHE A 27 -10.36 6.46 -0.04
CA PHE A 27 -10.10 5.15 -0.64
C PHE A 27 -11.15 4.08 -0.31
N ASP A 28 -11.93 4.28 0.76
CA ASP A 28 -13.04 3.41 1.14
C ASP A 28 -14.30 3.62 0.29
N GLU A 29 -14.33 4.68 -0.50
CA GLU A 29 -15.51 5.11 -1.24
C GLU A 29 -15.32 5.06 -2.76
N ILE A 30 -14.07 4.99 -3.23
CA ILE A 30 -13.75 4.94 -4.66
C ILE A 30 -13.75 3.49 -5.14
N THR A 31 -14.56 3.22 -6.14
CA THR A 31 -14.62 1.95 -6.85
C THR A 31 -13.69 1.96 -8.08
N CYS A 32 -13.30 0.78 -8.54
CA CYS A 32 -12.57 0.59 -9.79
C CYS A 32 -13.28 1.27 -10.99
N GLY A 33 -14.61 1.20 -11.06
CA GLY A 33 -15.40 1.82 -12.12
C GLY A 33 -15.37 3.36 -12.11
N GLN A 34 -15.08 3.98 -10.97
CA GLN A 34 -14.86 5.43 -10.85
C GLN A 34 -13.42 5.83 -11.15
N TRP A 35 -12.46 4.93 -10.94
CA TRP A 35 -11.03 5.17 -11.11
C TRP A 35 -10.52 4.87 -12.53
N GLU A 36 -10.92 3.75 -13.14
CA GLU A 36 -10.48 3.32 -14.49
C GLU A 36 -10.70 4.39 -15.58
N PRO A 37 -11.80 5.17 -15.59
CA PRO A 37 -12.03 6.21 -16.61
C PRO A 37 -11.13 7.44 -16.51
N LEU A 38 -10.40 7.61 -15.39
CA LEU A 38 -9.46 8.72 -15.23
C LEU A 38 -8.29 8.58 -16.21
N ASP A 39 -7.64 9.70 -16.52
CA ASP A 39 -6.37 9.67 -17.24
C ASP A 39 -5.23 9.17 -16.34
N MET A 40 -4.09 8.84 -16.95
CA MET A 40 -2.93 8.29 -16.22
C MET A 40 -2.52 9.18 -15.03
N THR A 41 -2.52 10.50 -15.24
CA THR A 41 -2.18 11.47 -14.20
C THR A 41 -3.15 11.38 -13.02
N GLY A 42 -4.46 11.39 -13.28
CA GLY A 42 -5.48 11.29 -12.24
C GLY A 42 -5.47 9.94 -11.53
N ARG A 43 -5.15 8.85 -12.24
CA ARG A 43 -5.02 7.51 -11.64
C ARG A 43 -3.83 7.45 -10.67
N ILE A 44 -2.66 7.94 -11.10
CA ILE A 44 -1.46 8.02 -10.26
C ILE A 44 -1.66 8.96 -9.07
N GLU A 45 -2.29 10.13 -9.26
CA GLU A 45 -2.58 11.07 -8.18
C GLU A 45 -3.46 10.45 -7.09
N LYS A 46 -4.47 9.65 -7.47
CA LYS A 46 -5.24 8.90 -6.50
C LYS A 46 -4.37 7.91 -5.75
N LEU A 47 -3.57 7.10 -6.45
CA LEU A 47 -2.69 6.11 -5.81
C LEU A 47 -1.65 6.72 -4.85
N LYS A 48 -1.18 7.95 -5.13
CA LYS A 48 -0.27 8.69 -4.24
C LYS A 48 -0.85 9.00 -2.85
N ALA A 49 -2.18 8.96 -2.68
CA ALA A 49 -2.79 9.16 -1.37
C ALA A 49 -2.82 7.89 -0.49
N ILE A 50 -2.20 6.78 -0.92
CA ILE A 50 -2.07 5.54 -0.14
C ILE A 50 -0.68 5.50 0.54
N GLU A 51 -0.55 5.71 1.84
CA GLU A 51 0.74 5.57 2.54
C GLU A 51 1.02 4.12 2.97
N PRO A 52 2.29 3.64 2.96
CA PRO A 52 3.53 4.34 2.61
C PRO A 52 3.81 4.42 1.09
N PHE A 53 3.05 3.69 0.28
CA PHE A 53 3.34 3.53 -1.15
C PHE A 53 3.26 4.83 -1.94
N GLY A 54 2.45 5.77 -1.48
CA GLY A 54 2.26 7.09 -2.04
C GLY A 54 3.48 7.97 -1.80
N SER A 55 4.08 7.93 -0.62
CA SER A 55 5.35 8.58 -0.37
C SER A 55 6.51 7.90 -1.11
N ASP A 56 6.43 6.58 -1.33
CA ASP A 56 7.33 5.88 -2.23
C ASP A 56 7.12 6.32 -3.69
N LEU A 57 5.87 6.51 -4.15
CA LEU A 57 5.56 7.02 -5.49
C LEU A 57 5.97 8.49 -5.71
N GLU A 58 5.94 9.31 -4.67
CA GLU A 58 6.44 10.68 -4.72
C GLU A 58 7.96 10.73 -4.86
N GLN A 59 8.65 9.78 -4.22
CA GLN A 59 10.11 9.62 -4.31
C GLN A 59 10.56 8.75 -5.49
N ALA A 60 9.66 7.96 -6.06
CA ALA A 60 9.97 7.05 -7.15
C ALA A 60 10.05 7.76 -8.50
N ASP A 61 10.83 7.15 -9.38
CA ASP A 61 10.77 7.37 -10.81
C ASP A 61 9.33 7.16 -11.32
N ARG A 62 8.87 8.04 -12.22
CA ARG A 62 7.60 7.93 -12.96
C ARG A 62 7.30 6.51 -13.44
N GLY A 63 8.29 5.75 -13.87
CA GLY A 63 8.14 4.37 -14.32
C GLY A 63 7.62 3.41 -13.25
N ALA A 64 8.00 3.59 -11.98
CA ALA A 64 7.46 2.77 -10.89
C ALA A 64 6.00 3.12 -10.58
N ALA A 65 5.64 4.40 -10.69
CA ALA A 65 4.24 4.85 -10.56
C ALA A 65 3.35 4.28 -11.68
N GLU A 66 3.85 4.32 -12.92
CA GLU A 66 3.16 3.73 -14.08
C GLU A 66 3.06 2.20 -13.95
N GLN A 67 4.09 1.53 -13.46
CA GLN A 67 4.05 0.08 -13.24
C GLN A 67 3.00 -0.30 -12.20
N TRP A 68 3.01 0.35 -11.04
CA TRP A 68 2.04 0.03 -9.99
C TRP A 68 0.61 0.38 -10.41
N GLU A 69 0.42 1.50 -11.12
CA GLU A 69 -0.87 1.81 -11.74
C GLU A 69 -1.37 0.68 -12.65
N ALA A 70 -0.49 0.10 -13.48
CA ALA A 70 -0.85 -0.99 -14.36
C ALA A 70 -1.24 -2.27 -13.60
N GLU A 71 -0.59 -2.55 -12.47
CA GLU A 71 -0.93 -3.67 -11.59
C GLU A 71 -2.29 -3.47 -10.91
N VAL A 72 -2.58 -2.24 -10.46
CA VAL A 72 -3.91 -1.86 -9.93
C VAL A 72 -4.98 -1.98 -11.01
N ALA A 73 -4.70 -1.51 -12.22
CA ALA A 73 -5.61 -1.60 -13.36
C ALA A 73 -5.92 -3.07 -13.71
N ALA A 74 -4.90 -3.94 -13.66
CA ALA A 74 -5.10 -5.37 -13.84
C ALA A 74 -6.02 -5.98 -12.75
N ALA A 75 -5.88 -5.53 -11.50
CA ALA A 75 -6.75 -5.94 -10.39
C ALA A 75 -8.18 -5.35 -10.48
N CYS A 76 -8.37 -4.22 -11.16
CA CYS A 76 -9.68 -3.61 -11.40
C CYS A 76 -10.43 -4.19 -12.60
N LYS A 77 -9.71 -4.78 -13.57
CA LYS A 77 -10.28 -5.26 -14.83
C LYS A 77 -11.45 -6.23 -14.61
N GLY A 78 -12.63 -5.84 -15.08
CA GLY A 78 -13.86 -6.65 -14.98
C GLY A 78 -14.53 -6.63 -13.60
N HIS A 79 -14.06 -5.76 -12.69
CA HIS A 79 -14.54 -5.61 -11.33
C HIS A 79 -14.89 -4.15 -11.01
N PRO A 80 -15.84 -3.51 -11.73
CA PRO A 80 -16.12 -2.08 -11.57
C PRO A 80 -16.59 -1.71 -10.15
N ASP A 81 -17.26 -2.63 -9.44
CA ASP A 81 -17.78 -2.40 -8.08
C ASP A 81 -16.75 -2.66 -6.98
N ARG A 82 -15.56 -3.19 -7.32
CA ARG A 82 -14.50 -3.45 -6.34
C ARG A 82 -13.95 -2.13 -5.81
N LEU A 83 -13.71 -2.05 -4.50
CA LEU A 83 -13.06 -0.89 -3.90
C LEU A 83 -11.62 -0.78 -4.39
N LEU A 84 -11.20 0.44 -4.71
CA LEU A 84 -9.85 0.73 -5.18
C LEU A 84 -8.80 0.30 -4.14
N ARG A 85 -9.11 0.40 -2.85
CA ARG A 85 -8.28 -0.14 -1.75
C ARG A 85 -7.97 -1.62 -1.95
N ASP A 86 -8.97 -2.44 -2.25
CA ASP A 86 -8.79 -3.89 -2.36
C ASP A 86 -7.95 -4.25 -3.59
N ALA A 87 -8.19 -3.55 -4.70
CA ALA A 87 -7.38 -3.70 -5.92
C ALA A 87 -5.92 -3.27 -5.69
N ALA A 88 -5.70 -2.14 -5.01
CA ALA A 88 -4.36 -1.67 -4.66
C ALA A 88 -3.65 -2.61 -3.68
N THR A 89 -4.36 -3.13 -2.69
CA THR A 89 -3.81 -4.15 -1.77
C THR A 89 -3.41 -5.41 -2.53
N GLN A 90 -4.23 -5.86 -3.49
CA GLN A 90 -3.90 -7.02 -4.32
C GLN A 90 -2.66 -6.77 -5.20
N ALA A 91 -2.51 -5.56 -5.74
CA ALA A 91 -1.36 -5.17 -6.56
C ALA A 91 -0.03 -5.21 -5.77
N LEU A 92 -0.05 -4.99 -4.45
CA LEU A 92 1.14 -5.04 -3.60
C LEU A 92 1.72 -6.45 -3.41
N GLY A 93 1.00 -7.50 -3.83
CA GLY A 93 1.41 -8.89 -3.66
C GLY A 93 1.23 -9.43 -2.21
N PRO A 94 1.50 -10.72 -1.97
CA PRO A 94 1.45 -11.29 -0.63
C PRO A 94 2.53 -10.66 0.26
N THR A 95 2.10 -10.14 1.42
CA THR A 95 2.97 -9.67 2.49
C THR A 95 3.56 -10.83 3.29
#